data_AF-A0A6P1CFV5-F1
#
_entry.id   AF-A0A6P1CFV5-F1
#
_cell.length_a   1.000
_cell.length_b   1.000
_cell.length_c   1.000
_cell.angle_alpha   90.00
_cell.angle_beta   90.00
_cell.angle_gamma   90.00
#
_symmetry.space_group_name_H-M   'P 1'
#
loop_
_entity.id
_entity.type
_entity.pdbx_description
1 polymer ?
#
loop_
_entity_poly.entity_id
_entity_poly.type
_entity_poly.pdbx_seq_one_letter_code
_entity_poly.pdbx_strand_id
1 'polypeptide(L)' 'IEIIKRSDKAKGFEVLPRRWVVERTFAWLGRCRRLAKDVERSIASAEAWIMIAHIRLITRRLARYGYR' A
#
# COMPACT_ATOMS: atom_id res chain seq x y z
N ILE A 1 6.07 -6.11 18.07
CA ILE A 1 5.04 -5.78 17.05
C ILE A 1 3.73 -6.36 17.56
N GLU A 2 2.74 -5.51 17.84
CA GLU A 2 1.42 -5.98 18.27
C GLU A 2 0.61 -6.42 17.04
N ILE A 3 0.17 -7.68 17.01
CA ILE A 3 -0.59 -8.24 15.88
C ILE A 3 -2.07 -8.21 16.26
N ILE A 4 -2.82 -7.32 15.63
CA ILE A 4 -4.27 -7.23 15.79
C ILE A 4 -4.91 -8.34 14.94
N LYS A 5 -5.46 -9.36 15.61
CA LYS A 5 -6.22 -10.42 14.95
C LYS A 5 -7.67 -9.97 14.72
N ARG A 6 -8.27 -10.44 13.64
CA ARG A 6 -9.73 -10.37 13.49
C ARG A 6 -10.38 -11.36 14.46
N SER A 7 -11.53 -11.00 15.00
CA SER A 7 -12.34 -11.92 15.80
C SER A 7 -13.10 -12.87 14.89
N ASP A 8 -12.95 -14.19 15.09
CA ASP A 8 -13.73 -15.20 14.34
C ASP A 8 -15.24 -15.14 14.64
N LYS A 9 -15.63 -14.44 15.72
CA LYS A 9 -17.02 -14.20 16.11
C LYS A 9 -17.61 -12.93 15.49
N ALA A 10 -16.81 -12.12 14.80
CA ALA A 10 -17.28 -10.87 14.20
C ALA A 10 -18.33 -11.16 13.11
N LYS A 11 -19.53 -10.59 13.26
CA LYS A 11 -20.57 -10.61 12.22
C LYS A 11 -20.55 -9.28 11.48
N GLY A 12 -20.14 -9.29 10.22
CA GLY A 12 -20.09 -8.10 9.37
C GLY A 12 -18.74 -7.36 9.42
N PHE A 13 -18.75 -6.06 9.14
CA PHE A 13 -17.54 -5.25 9.08
C PHE A 13 -17.13 -4.74 10.46
N GLU A 14 -15.93 -5.10 10.89
CA GLU A 14 -15.29 -4.60 12.11
C GLU A 14 -14.16 -3.63 11.76
N VAL A 15 -14.16 -2.46 12.40
CA VAL A 15 -13.11 -1.45 12.24
C VAL A 15 -11.87 -1.91 13.01
N LEU A 16 -10.82 -2.28 12.26
CA LEU A 16 -9.52 -2.59 12.86
C LEU A 16 -8.66 -1.32 12.97
N PRO A 17 -7.97 -1.10 14.10
CA PRO A 17 -7.02 0.00 14.24
C PRO A 17 -5.99 -0.01 13.12
N ARG A 18 -5.74 1.16 12.52
CA ARG A 18 -4.77 1.42 11.44
C ARG A 18 -4.98 0.66 10.12
N ARG A 19 -6.02 -0.17 9.98
CA ARG A 19 -6.32 -0.88 8.72
C ARG A 19 -6.48 0.04 7.53
N TRP A 20 -7.11 1.20 7.74
CA TRP A 20 -7.28 2.21 6.69
C TRP A 20 -5.94 2.72 6.16
N VAL A 21 -4.87 2.75 6.97
CA VAL A 21 -3.54 3.23 6.53
C VAL A 21 -2.97 2.27 5.49
N VAL A 22 -3.10 0.97 5.73
CA VAL A 22 -2.65 -0.09 4.83
C VAL A 22 -3.49 -0.11 3.56
N GLU A 23 -4.80 -0.14 3.67
CA GLU A 23 -5.72 -0.13 2.52
C GLU A 23 -5.52 1.12 1.65
N ARG A 24 -5.32 2.28 2.27
CA ARG A 24 -5.03 3.53 1.57
C ARG A 24 -3.69 3.46 0.82
N THR A 25 -2.69 2.81 1.39
CA THR A 25 -1.40 2.59 0.72
C THR A 25 -1.57 1.76 -0.54
N PHE A 26 -2.31 0.65 -0.47
CA PHE A 26 -2.65 -0.16 -1.64
C PHE A 26 -3.47 0.61 -2.67
N ALA A 27 -4.44 1.41 -2.25
CA ALA A 27 -5.22 2.25 -3.15
C ALA A 27 -4.36 3.29 -3.90
N TRP A 28 -3.28 3.77 -3.29
CA TRP A 28 -2.31 4.65 -3.98
C TRP A 28 -1.40 3.88 -4.93
N LEU A 29 -0.91 2.70 -4.53
CA LEU A 29 -0.11 1.83 -5.39
C LEU A 29 -0.89 1.38 -6.63
N GLY A 30 -2.20 1.13 -6.51
CA GLY A 30 -3.08 0.82 -7.63
C GLY A 30 -3.17 1.90 -8.71
N ARG A 31 -2.73 3.14 -8.43
CA ARG A 31 -2.61 4.20 -9.45
C ARG A 31 -1.37 4.04 -10.35
N CYS A 32 -0.44 3.16 -9.99
CA CYS A 32 0.70 2.81 -10.82
C CYS A 32 0.27 1.76 -11.85
N ARG A 33 0.04 2.17 -13.11
CA ARG A 33 -0.39 1.24 -14.19
C ARG A 33 0.51 0.01 -14.35
N ARG A 34 1.81 0.15 -14.03
CA ARG A 34 2.77 -0.97 -14.07
C ARG A 34 2.38 -2.10 -13.11
N LEU A 35 1.83 -1.76 -11.94
CA LEU A 35 1.41 -2.72 -10.92
C LEU A 35 -0.01 -3.29 -11.17
N ALA A 36 -0.71 -2.85 -12.22
CA ALA A 36 -2.11 -3.25 -12.46
C ALA A 36 -2.25 -4.70 -12.96
N LYS A 37 -1.15 -5.29 -13.45
CA LYS A 37 -1.08 -6.68 -13.91
C LYS A 37 0.22 -7.28 -13.40
N ASP A 38 0.20 -8.57 -13.08
CA ASP A 38 1.42 -9.29 -12.78
C ASP A 38 2.15 -9.60 -14.10
N VAL A 39 3.11 -8.74 -14.42
CA VAL A 39 3.87 -8.77 -15.68
C VAL A 39 5.35 -9.06 -15.44
N GLU A 40 5.73 -9.23 -14.18
CA GLU A 40 7.14 -9.32 -13.79
C GLU A 40 7.62 -10.76 -13.88
N ARG A 41 8.84 -10.96 -14.38
CA ARG A 41 9.40 -12.30 -14.62
C ARG A 41 9.79 -13.00 -13.32
N SER A 42 10.12 -12.24 -12.28
CA SER A 42 10.53 -12.76 -10.97
C SER A 42 9.93 -11.95 -9.83
N ILE A 43 9.85 -12.58 -8.67
CA ILE A 43 9.42 -11.93 -7.42
C ILE A 43 10.31 -10.72 -7.11
N ALA A 44 11.62 -10.84 -7.30
CA ALA A 44 12.56 -9.73 -7.10
C ALA A 44 12.23 -8.52 -8.00
N SER A 45 11.86 -8.74 -9.26
CA SER A 45 11.41 -7.64 -10.13
C SER A 45 10.08 -7.05 -9.68
N ALA A 46 9.13 -7.85 -9.22
CA ALA A 46 7.86 -7.37 -8.66
C ALA A 46 8.08 -6.51 -7.41
N GLU A 47 8.92 -6.97 -6.48
CA GLU A 47 9.30 -6.22 -5.28
C GLU A 47 9.96 -4.88 -5.62
N ALA A 48 10.89 -4.87 -6.57
CA ALA A 48 11.53 -3.65 -7.04
C ALA A 48 10.51 -2.63 -7.59
N TRP A 49 9.52 -3.08 -8.36
CA TRP A 49 8.47 -2.20 -8.87
C TRP A 49 7.55 -1.65 -7.79
N ILE A 50 7.24 -2.44 -6.76
CA ILE A 50 6.49 -1.96 -5.59
C ILE A 50 7.29 -0.86 -4.88
N MET A 51 8.59 -1.06 -4.64
CA MET A 51 9.46 -0.06 -4.03
C MET A 51 9.53 1.23 -4.86
N ILE A 52 9.75 1.11 -6.17
CA ILE A 52 9.80 2.27 -7.10
C ILE A 52 8.46 3.03 -7.08
N ALA A 53 7.33 2.33 -7.13
CA ALA A 53 6.01 2.95 -7.07
C ALA A 53 5.80 3.71 -5.77
N HIS A 54 6.23 3.15 -4.64
CA HIS A 54 6.14 3.78 -3.34
C HIS A 54 7.05 5.01 -3.21
N ILE A 55 8.32 4.92 -3.64
CA ILE A 55 9.25 6.05 -3.69
C ILE A 55 8.64 7.19 -4.50
N ARG A 56 8.17 6.89 -5.72
CA ARG A 56 7.54 7.90 -6.60
C ARG A 56 6.32 8.57 -5.95
N LEU A 57 5.55 7.85 -5.12
CA LEU A 57 4.42 8.41 -4.39
C LEU A 57 4.90 9.38 -3.29
N ILE A 58 5.85 8.95 -2.47
CA ILE A 58 6.35 9.74 -1.35
C ILE A 58 7.10 10.98 -1.84
N THR A 59 7.98 10.86 -2.85
CA THR A 59 8.68 12.00 -3.45
C THR A 59 7.71 13.09 -3.93
N ARG A 60 6.61 12.71 -4.60
CA ARG A 60 5.59 13.67 -5.06
C ARG A 60 4.86 14.37 -3.91
N ARG A 61 4.71 13.71 -2.76
CA ARG A 61 4.09 14.32 -1.57
C ARG A 61 5.04 15.26 -0.86
N LEU A 62 6.29 14.86 -0.71
CA LEU A 62 7.33 15.71 -0.13
C LEU A 62 7.48 16.99 -0.96
N ALA A 63 7.52 16.88 -2.28
CA ALA A 63 7.56 18.06 -3.14
C ALA A 63 6.30 18.96 -3.02
N ARG A 64 5.12 18.37 -2.79
CA ARG A 64 3.85 19.11 -2.70
C ARG A 64 3.60 19.76 -1.34
N TYR A 65 4.00 19.08 -0.26
CA TYR A 65 3.63 19.43 1.12
C TYR A 65 4.82 19.67 2.03
N GLY A 66 6.04 19.26 1.66
CA GLY A 66 7.24 19.34 2.51
C GLY A 66 7.96 20.70 2.47
N TYR A 67 7.57 21.59 1.57
CA TYR A 67 8.07 22.98 1.50
C TYR A 67 6.99 24.00 1.91
N ARG A 68 5.96 23.55 2.61
CA ARG A 68 4.83 24.39 3.03
C ARG A 68 4.72 24.41 4.54
#